data_AF-A0A842UG09-F1
#
_entry.id   AF-A0A842UG09-F1
#
_cell.length_a   1.000
_cell.length_b   1.000
_cell.length_c   1.000
_cell.angle_alpha   90.00
_cell.angle_beta   90.00
_cell.angle_gamma   90.00
#
_symmetry.space_group_name_H-M   'P 1'
#
loop_
_entity.id
_entity.type
_entity.pdbx_description
1 polymer ?
#
loop_
_entity_poly.entity_id
_entity_poly.type
_entity_poly.pdbx_seq_one_letter_code
_entity_poly.pdbx_strand_id
1 'polypeptide(L)'
;MHKDIEDLRKKAYIAYQGQDGPDAVDRILRKLQVPGRQLNNYELKQVQNYIIKDVFLNRFGVEQAKGYLRMDTSHVPGYHPFDEAPQEKKTKITVNLKVMQQIAVVLTMLLILALIFGFFYTLTFNPITTCKGKTGEDRDICFSQQAETQTDPAFCRQINTSFHRNKCYLKIAVKTLNMSLCNQIPDKPENAEQVKICVTCIAKKLAQPSMCERLGDSVRINFCENQVNAQYSFDICPK
;
A
#
# COMPACT_ATOMS: atom_id res chain seq x y z
N MET A 1 3.70 26.81 6.08
CA MET A 1 5.00 26.17 6.36
C MET A 1 4.95 24.64 6.23
N HIS A 2 4.22 23.89 7.09
CA HIS A 2 4.15 22.43 6.94
C HIS A 2 3.49 21.96 5.63
N LYS A 3 2.46 22.67 5.16
CA LYS A 3 1.74 22.34 3.92
C LYS A 3 2.60 22.53 2.66
N ASP A 4 3.48 23.54 2.69
CA ASP A 4 4.36 23.87 1.56
C ASP A 4 5.50 22.84 1.46
N ILE A 5 6.03 22.37 2.60
CA ILE A 5 7.05 21.33 2.65
C ILE A 5 6.50 20.00 2.10
N GLU A 6 5.27 19.63 2.45
CA GLU A 6 4.67 18.37 1.99
C GLU A 6 4.35 18.37 0.48
N ASP A 7 3.93 19.52 -0.06
CA ASP A 7 3.74 19.69 -1.51
C ASP A 7 5.07 19.59 -2.28
N LEU A 8 6.14 20.20 -1.75
CA LEU A 8 7.48 20.09 -2.31
C LEU A 8 8.02 18.65 -2.26
N ARG A 9 7.78 17.92 -1.17
CA ARG A 9 8.12 16.49 -1.06
C ARG A 9 7.44 15.67 -2.14
N LYS A 10 6.14 15.90 -2.36
CA LYS A 10 5.35 15.17 -3.35
C LYS A 10 5.82 15.47 -4.79
N LYS A 11 6.13 16.73 -5.10
CA LYS A 11 6.69 17.13 -6.40
C LYS A 11 8.08 16.54 -6.66
N ALA A 12 8.94 16.50 -5.65
CA ALA A 12 10.26 15.90 -5.76
C ALA A 12 10.17 14.37 -6.01
N TYR A 13 9.24 13.70 -5.31
CA TYR A 13 9.00 12.27 -5.49
C TYR A 13 8.49 11.93 -6.90
N ILE A 14 7.54 12.70 -7.44
CA ILE A 14 7.00 12.49 -8.80
C ILE A 14 8.08 12.72 -9.86
N ALA A 15 8.85 13.82 -9.75
CA ALA A 15 9.92 14.13 -10.68
C ALA A 15 11.06 13.08 -10.64
N TYR A 16 11.27 12.44 -9.50
CA TYR A 16 12.24 11.34 -9.36
C TYR A 16 11.74 10.01 -9.97
N GLN A 17 10.44 9.75 -10.01
CA GLN A 17 9.90 8.52 -10.63
C GLN A 17 9.95 8.56 -12.17
N GLY A 18 9.95 9.74 -12.78
CA GLY A 18 10.09 9.89 -14.22
C GLY A 18 11.54 9.89 -14.67
N GLN A 19 12.16 8.70 -14.80
CA GLN A 19 13.37 8.33 -15.58
C GLN A 19 14.61 9.27 -15.71
N ASP A 20 14.66 10.42 -15.05
CA ASP A 20 15.59 11.51 -15.38
C ASP A 20 16.95 11.44 -14.65
N GLY A 21 17.22 10.39 -13.88
CA GLY A 21 18.50 10.19 -13.22
C GLY A 21 18.89 11.30 -12.23
N PRO A 22 20.16 11.36 -11.80
CA PRO A 22 20.64 12.30 -10.77
C PRO A 22 20.47 13.79 -11.14
N ASP A 23 20.43 14.13 -12.43
CA ASP A 23 20.23 15.51 -12.89
C ASP A 23 18.83 16.06 -12.58
N ALA A 24 17.85 15.18 -12.34
CA ALA A 24 16.50 15.56 -11.92
C ALA A 24 16.51 16.30 -10.58
N VAL A 25 17.32 15.82 -9.63
CA VAL A 25 17.43 16.39 -8.28
C VAL A 25 17.96 17.82 -8.36
N ASP A 26 18.96 18.04 -9.21
CA ASP A 26 19.60 19.35 -9.39
C ASP A 26 18.67 20.35 -10.14
N ARG A 27 17.82 19.85 -11.05
CA ARG A 27 16.74 20.64 -11.66
C ARG A 27 15.63 21.00 -10.67
N ILE A 28 15.26 20.09 -9.77
CA ILE A 28 14.26 20.33 -8.72
C ILE A 28 14.81 21.36 -7.73
N LEU A 29 16.05 21.21 -7.26
CA LEU A 29 16.70 22.17 -6.36
C LEU A 29 16.79 23.57 -6.98
N ARG A 30 17.05 23.68 -8.28
CA ARG A 30 16.99 24.97 -9.00
C ARG A 30 15.57 25.53 -9.10
N LYS A 31 14.55 24.69 -9.33
CA LYS A 31 13.14 25.10 -9.36
C LYS A 31 12.55 25.40 -7.98
N LEU A 32 13.20 24.93 -6.90
CA LEU A 32 12.86 25.25 -5.52
C LEU A 32 13.34 26.65 -5.09
N GLN A 33 14.04 27.38 -5.96
CA GLN A 33 14.15 28.84 -5.83
C GLN A 33 12.76 29.45 -6.12
N VAL A 34 11.92 29.44 -5.09
CA VAL A 34 10.61 30.09 -5.12
C VAL A 34 10.85 31.59 -5.31
N PRO A 35 10.28 32.24 -6.35
CA PRO A 35 10.38 33.68 -6.50
C PRO A 35 9.86 34.36 -5.23
N GLY A 36 10.70 35.13 -4.54
CA GLY A 36 10.32 35.86 -3.34
C GLY A 36 10.58 35.18 -1.99
N ARG A 37 11.18 33.97 -1.94
CA ARG A 37 11.60 33.37 -0.66
C ARG A 37 12.92 32.61 -0.80
N GLN A 38 13.99 33.15 -0.22
CA GLN A 38 15.22 32.39 -0.04
C GLN A 38 15.06 31.44 1.15
N LEU A 39 15.18 30.14 0.90
CA LEU A 39 15.30 29.14 1.95
C LEU A 39 16.58 29.43 2.73
N ASN A 40 16.50 29.42 4.06
CA ASN A 40 17.71 29.53 4.85
C ASN A 40 18.50 28.21 4.82
N ASN A 41 19.79 28.27 5.19
CA ASN A 41 20.68 27.10 5.17
C ASN A 41 20.14 25.90 5.97
N TYR A 42 19.33 26.15 7.02
CA TYR A 42 18.72 25.10 7.81
C TYR A 42 17.60 24.38 7.05
N GLU A 43 16.71 25.11 6.39
CA GLU A 43 15.63 24.56 5.57
C GLU A 43 16.20 23.76 4.37
N LEU A 44 17.24 24.28 3.73
CA LEU A 44 17.93 23.57 2.64
C LEU A 44 18.52 22.24 3.11
N LYS A 45 19.17 22.23 4.28
CA LYS A 45 19.77 21.04 4.89
C LYS A 45 18.71 20.00 5.30
N GLN A 46 17.54 20.45 5.76
CA GLN A 46 16.41 19.57 6.08
C GLN A 46 15.85 18.89 4.82
N VAL A 47 15.71 19.63 3.72
CA VAL A 47 15.26 19.09 2.43
C VAL A 47 16.29 18.10 1.87
N GLN A 48 17.58 18.41 1.92
CA GLN A 48 18.65 17.51 1.51
C GLN A 48 18.68 16.22 2.33
N ASN A 49 18.63 16.33 3.65
CA ASN A 49 18.61 15.16 4.55
C ASN A 49 17.39 14.27 4.30
N TYR A 50 16.23 14.87 4.03
CA TYR A 50 15.01 14.14 3.69
C TYR A 50 15.16 13.37 2.38
N ILE A 51 15.65 14.02 1.32
CA ILE A 51 15.88 13.38 0.01
C ILE A 51 16.86 12.22 0.15
N ILE A 52 17.97 12.41 0.87
CA ILE A 52 18.99 11.37 1.06
C ILE A 52 18.43 10.19 1.87
N LYS A 53 17.71 10.47 2.96
CA LYS A 53 17.27 9.44 3.91
C LYS A 53 16.07 8.64 3.40
N ASP A 54 15.06 9.31 2.84
CA ASP A 54 13.83 8.63 2.41
C ASP A 54 13.88 8.10 0.99
N VAL A 55 14.57 8.79 0.06
CA VAL A 55 14.57 8.41 -1.36
C VAL A 55 15.73 7.46 -1.68
N PHE A 56 16.92 7.74 -1.12
CA PHE A 56 18.13 6.99 -1.45
C PHE A 56 18.28 5.70 -0.64
N LEU A 57 18.18 5.77 0.70
CA LEU A 57 18.42 4.59 1.56
C LEU A 57 17.33 3.52 1.41
N ASN A 58 16.07 3.91 1.23
CA ASN A 58 14.97 2.96 1.08
C ASN A 58 15.02 2.17 -0.24
N ARG A 59 15.70 2.69 -1.28
CA ARG A 59 15.70 2.06 -2.61
C ARG A 59 17.01 1.37 -2.98
N PHE A 60 18.16 1.89 -2.58
CA PHE A 60 19.46 1.36 -3.00
C PHE A 60 20.17 0.53 -1.91
N GLY A 61 19.63 0.49 -0.70
CA GLY A 61 20.28 -0.14 0.44
C GLY A 61 21.53 0.62 0.89
N VAL A 62 21.96 0.38 2.13
CA VAL A 62 23.03 1.15 2.78
C VAL A 62 24.38 1.04 2.05
N GLU A 63 24.64 -0.08 1.36
CA GLU A 63 25.92 -0.34 0.70
C GLU A 63 26.11 0.47 -0.60
N GLN A 64 25.06 0.72 -1.39
CA GLN A 64 25.18 1.52 -2.61
C GLN A 64 25.22 3.04 -2.33
N ALA A 65 24.65 3.47 -1.19
CA ALA A 65 24.68 4.88 -0.77
C ALA A 65 26.09 5.36 -0.41
N LYS A 66 27.00 4.46 0.02
CA LYS A 66 28.39 4.79 0.36
C LYS A 66 29.20 5.32 -0.83
N GLY A 67 28.86 4.93 -2.05
CA GLY A 67 29.50 5.43 -3.27
C GLY A 67 29.14 6.88 -3.59
N TYR A 68 27.91 7.29 -3.30
CA TYR A 68 27.37 8.62 -3.62
C TYR A 68 27.70 9.70 -2.57
N LEU A 69 28.00 9.31 -1.33
CA LEU A 69 28.43 10.24 -0.28
C LEU A 69 29.89 10.68 -0.41
N ARG A 70 30.62 10.22 -1.44
CA ARG A 70 31.89 10.83 -1.85
C ARG A 70 31.63 12.04 -2.76
N MET A 71 30.86 13.02 -2.27
CA MET A 71 30.95 14.36 -2.83
C MET A 71 32.18 15.03 -2.24
N ASP A 72 33.01 15.60 -3.12
CA ASP A 72 34.22 16.32 -2.77
C ASP A 72 33.86 17.55 -1.92
N THR A 73 34.05 17.44 -0.61
CA THR A 73 33.74 18.48 0.38
C THR A 73 34.82 19.55 0.47
N SER A 74 35.80 19.55 -0.43
CA SER A 74 36.96 20.47 -0.42
C SER A 74 36.61 21.96 -0.47
N HIS A 75 35.36 22.33 -0.73
CA HIS A 75 34.91 23.73 -0.85
C HIS A 75 33.81 24.15 0.13
N VAL A 76 33.57 23.42 1.24
CA VAL A 76 32.64 23.87 2.29
C VAL A 76 33.43 24.54 3.43
N PRO A 77 33.43 25.88 3.55
CA PRO A 77 34.11 26.56 4.65
C PRO A 77 33.37 26.29 5.97
N GLY A 78 34.07 25.75 6.96
CA GLY A 78 33.56 25.62 8.34
C GLY A 78 33.07 24.24 8.77
N TYR A 79 33.38 23.16 8.05
CA TYR A 79 33.08 21.80 8.50
C TYR A 79 34.27 21.22 9.29
N HIS A 80 34.16 21.17 10.62
CA HIS A 80 35.11 20.43 11.46
C HIS A 80 34.78 18.93 11.39
N PRO A 81 35.75 18.05 11.05
CA PRO A 81 35.56 16.62 11.11
C PRO A 81 35.23 16.21 12.56
N PHE A 82 34.20 15.38 12.73
CA PHE A 82 33.89 14.76 14.02
C PHE A 82 35.00 13.76 14.33
N ASP A 83 35.89 14.14 15.24
CA ASP A 83 36.98 13.29 15.72
C ASP A 83 36.45 12.11 16.55
N GLU A 84 37.02 10.95 16.23
CA GLU A 84 37.15 9.75 17.05
C GLU A 84 35.86 9.00 17.46
N ALA A 85 35.57 7.95 16.67
CA ALA A 85 34.66 6.89 17.07
C ALA A 85 35.17 6.19 18.36
N PRO A 86 34.32 6.00 19.38
CA PRO A 86 34.72 5.38 20.64
C PRO A 86 35.12 3.91 20.41
N GLN A 87 36.31 3.55 20.89
CA GLN A 87 36.83 2.18 20.78
C GLN A 87 35.94 1.19 21.54
N GLU A 88 35.45 0.18 20.82
CA GLU A 88 34.64 -0.92 21.38
C GLU A 88 35.45 -1.72 22.41
N LYS A 89 35.11 -1.55 23.70
CA LYS A 89 35.55 -2.45 24.76
C LYS A 89 34.88 -3.82 24.56
N LYS A 90 35.67 -4.80 24.11
CA LYS A 90 35.26 -6.22 24.03
C LYS A 90 35.08 -6.81 25.43
N THR A 91 33.87 -6.73 25.97
CA THR A 91 33.49 -7.46 27.18
C THR A 91 33.27 -8.94 26.86
N LYS A 92 34.06 -9.82 27.47
CA LYS A 92 33.98 -11.27 27.28
C LYS A 92 32.83 -11.83 28.13
N ILE A 93 31.66 -11.96 27.53
CA ILE A 93 30.49 -12.55 28.19
C ILE A 93 30.66 -14.07 28.23
N THR A 94 30.94 -14.63 29.40
CA THR A 94 30.90 -16.08 29.63
C THR A 94 29.47 -16.48 29.98
N VAL A 95 28.72 -16.98 28.99
CA VAL A 95 27.36 -17.48 29.22
C VAL A 95 27.44 -18.92 29.75
N ASN A 96 26.71 -19.22 30.82
CA ASN A 96 26.67 -20.54 31.43
C ASN A 96 25.89 -21.52 30.54
N LEU A 97 26.54 -22.60 30.08
CA LEU A 97 25.95 -23.59 29.19
C LEU A 97 24.65 -24.22 29.75
N LYS A 98 24.56 -24.39 31.08
CA LYS A 98 23.34 -24.91 31.73
C LYS A 98 22.16 -23.95 31.61
N VAL A 99 22.43 -22.64 31.64
CA VAL A 99 21.40 -21.60 31.48
C VAL A 99 20.89 -21.59 30.03
N MET A 100 21.78 -21.76 29.05
CA MET A 100 21.38 -21.87 27.64
C MET A 100 20.48 -23.07 27.37
N GLN A 101 20.77 -24.23 28.00
CA GLN A 101 19.96 -25.43 27.85
C GLN A 101 18.55 -25.26 28.46
N GLN A 102 18.43 -24.60 29.62
CA GLN A 102 17.14 -24.32 30.25
C GLN A 102 16.29 -23.36 29.40
N ILE A 103 16.91 -22.31 28.84
CA ILE A 103 16.23 -21.36 27.95
C ILE A 103 15.71 -22.07 26.69
N ALA A 104 16.48 -22.98 26.11
CA ALA A 104 16.06 -23.73 24.93
C ALA A 104 14.78 -24.54 25.19
N VAL A 105 14.68 -25.22 26.34
CA VAL A 105 13.48 -26.01 26.69
C VAL A 105 12.25 -25.11 26.84
N VAL A 106 12.37 -23.98 27.53
CA VAL A 106 11.25 -23.03 27.70
C VAL A 106 10.78 -22.48 26.34
N LEU A 107 11.73 -22.11 25.47
CA LEU A 107 11.38 -21.64 24.12
C LEU A 107 10.67 -22.72 23.31
N THR A 108 11.12 -23.98 23.37
CA THR A 108 10.44 -25.07 22.67
C THR A 108 9.02 -25.32 23.19
N MET A 109 8.81 -25.28 24.51
CA MET A 109 7.47 -25.39 25.11
C MET A 109 6.54 -24.25 24.65
N LEU A 110 7.03 -23.01 24.63
CA LEU A 110 6.26 -21.85 24.17
C LEU A 110 5.88 -21.98 22.68
N LEU A 111 6.80 -22.47 21.85
CA LEU A 111 6.52 -22.75 20.44
C LEU A 111 5.45 -23.82 20.27
N ILE A 112 5.52 -24.92 21.02
CA ILE A 112 4.51 -25.99 20.98
C ILE A 112 3.14 -25.45 21.41
N LEU A 113 3.08 -24.66 22.49
CA LEU A 113 1.84 -24.03 22.93
C LEU A 113 1.28 -23.09 21.85
N ALA A 114 2.11 -22.27 21.22
CA ALA A 114 1.68 -21.39 20.12
C ALA A 114 1.10 -22.18 18.94
N LEU A 115 1.70 -23.32 18.59
CA LEU A 115 1.19 -24.21 17.54
C LEU A 115 -0.15 -24.85 17.92
N ILE A 116 -0.29 -25.30 19.16
CA ILE A 116 -1.54 -25.89 19.67
C ILE A 116 -2.66 -24.84 19.67
N PHE A 117 -2.41 -23.65 20.23
CA PHE A 117 -3.39 -22.56 20.22
C PHE A 117 -3.74 -22.16 18.79
N GLY A 118 -2.75 -21.97 17.90
CA GLY A 118 -2.98 -21.67 16.49
C GLY A 118 -3.87 -22.71 15.80
N PHE A 119 -3.65 -24.00 16.06
CA PHE A 119 -4.48 -25.07 15.52
C PHE A 119 -5.92 -25.03 16.05
N PHE A 120 -6.12 -24.87 17.36
CA PHE A 120 -7.48 -24.76 17.95
C PHE A 120 -8.25 -23.53 17.45
N TYR A 121 -7.58 -22.40 17.23
CA TYR A 121 -8.20 -21.22 16.63
C TYR A 121 -8.71 -21.49 15.21
N THR A 122 -7.97 -22.25 14.39
CA THR A 122 -8.42 -22.59 13.03
C THR A 122 -9.61 -23.56 13.01
N LEU A 123 -9.71 -24.47 13.99
CA LEU A 123 -10.78 -25.47 14.02
C LEU A 123 -12.12 -24.91 14.52
N THR A 124 -12.08 -23.93 15.43
CA THR A 124 -13.31 -23.43 16.08
C THR A 124 -14.01 -22.32 15.30
N PHE A 125 -13.29 -21.63 14.40
CA PHE A 125 -13.87 -20.61 13.53
C PHE A 125 -13.99 -21.12 12.10
N ASN A 126 -14.96 -22.01 11.87
CA ASN A 126 -15.38 -22.33 10.50
C ASN A 126 -16.62 -21.51 10.16
N PRO A 127 -16.47 -20.28 9.65
CA PRO A 127 -17.59 -19.37 9.44
C PRO A 127 -18.63 -19.86 8.43
N ILE A 128 -18.33 -20.89 7.65
CA ILE A 128 -19.27 -21.48 6.69
C ILE A 128 -20.48 -22.09 7.41
N THR A 129 -20.29 -22.69 8.60
CA THR A 129 -21.37 -23.39 9.30
C THR A 129 -22.40 -22.43 9.87
N THR A 130 -22.00 -21.20 10.23
CA THR A 130 -22.90 -20.21 10.82
C THR A 130 -23.89 -19.63 9.81
N CYS A 131 -23.49 -19.47 8.54
CA CYS A 131 -24.40 -18.95 7.50
C CYS A 131 -25.44 -20.00 7.05
N LYS A 132 -25.12 -21.30 7.12
CA LYS A 132 -26.04 -22.38 6.70
C LYS A 132 -27.30 -22.47 7.56
N GLY A 133 -27.25 -22.06 8.83
CA GLY A 133 -28.40 -22.04 9.73
C GLY A 133 -29.37 -20.87 9.51
N LYS A 134 -29.01 -19.90 8.65
CA LYS A 134 -29.85 -18.74 8.32
C LYS A 134 -30.67 -19.01 7.06
N THR A 135 -31.77 -18.28 6.89
CA THR A 135 -32.64 -18.34 5.71
C THR A 135 -32.85 -16.96 5.10
N GLY A 136 -33.36 -16.91 3.87
CA GLY A 136 -33.70 -15.66 3.18
C GLY A 136 -32.53 -14.69 3.03
N GLU A 137 -32.82 -13.41 3.25
CA GLU A 137 -31.85 -12.31 3.12
C GLU A 137 -30.72 -12.37 4.17
N ASP A 138 -31.01 -12.79 5.40
CA ASP A 138 -29.99 -12.93 6.45
C ASP A 138 -28.88 -13.92 6.07
N ARG A 139 -29.26 -14.99 5.36
CA ARG A 139 -28.31 -15.97 4.82
C ARG A 139 -27.43 -15.32 3.76
N ASP A 140 -28.02 -14.59 2.83
CA ASP A 140 -27.33 -13.95 1.72
C ASP A 140 -26.33 -12.88 2.23
N ILE A 141 -26.75 -12.06 3.20
CA ILE A 141 -25.88 -11.08 3.87
C ILE A 141 -24.72 -11.77 4.59
N CYS A 142 -25.00 -12.87 5.31
CA CYS A 142 -23.96 -13.65 5.99
C CYS A 142 -22.90 -14.15 5.01
N PHE A 143 -23.31 -14.75 3.89
CA PHE A 143 -22.38 -15.20 2.87
C PHE A 143 -21.60 -14.04 2.22
N SER A 144 -22.24 -12.89 1.97
CA SER A 144 -21.55 -11.70 1.45
C SER A 144 -20.47 -11.20 2.41
N GLN A 145 -20.77 -11.13 3.71
CA GLN A 145 -19.80 -10.73 4.73
C GLN A 145 -18.62 -11.70 4.78
N GLN A 146 -18.89 -13.01 4.72
CA GLN A 146 -17.81 -14.01 4.68
C GLN A 146 -16.92 -13.86 3.46
N ALA A 147 -17.53 -13.63 2.30
CA ALA A 147 -16.82 -13.40 1.06
C ALA A 147 -15.92 -12.15 1.15
N GLU A 148 -16.39 -11.08 1.78
CA GLU A 148 -15.62 -9.84 2.00
C GLU A 148 -14.49 -10.02 3.02
N THR A 149 -14.77 -10.67 4.15
CA THR A 149 -13.78 -10.91 5.22
C THR A 149 -12.65 -11.82 4.74
N GLN A 150 -12.99 -12.93 4.07
CA GLN A 150 -12.01 -13.90 3.58
C GLN A 150 -11.47 -13.54 2.20
N THR A 151 -12.06 -12.55 1.54
CA THR A 151 -11.71 -12.14 0.17
C THR A 151 -11.83 -13.31 -0.81
N ASP A 152 -12.78 -14.21 -0.57
CA ASP A 152 -13.02 -15.41 -1.36
C ASP A 152 -14.36 -15.30 -2.11
N PRO A 153 -14.35 -15.17 -3.45
CA PRO A 153 -15.56 -15.05 -4.26
C PRO A 153 -16.39 -16.35 -4.29
N ALA A 154 -15.87 -17.49 -3.84
CA ALA A 154 -16.63 -18.73 -3.78
C ALA A 154 -17.87 -18.61 -2.86
N PHE A 155 -17.80 -17.77 -1.83
CA PHE A 155 -18.94 -17.49 -0.95
C PHE A 155 -20.07 -16.73 -1.66
N CYS A 156 -19.76 -15.86 -2.63
CA CYS A 156 -20.80 -15.17 -3.41
C CYS A 156 -21.68 -16.15 -4.19
N ARG A 157 -21.15 -17.31 -4.60
CA ARG A 157 -21.94 -18.37 -5.28
C ARG A 157 -22.99 -19.01 -4.38
N GLN A 158 -22.86 -18.89 -3.06
CA GLN A 158 -23.81 -19.44 -2.08
C GLN A 158 -25.01 -18.51 -1.82
N ILE A 159 -24.99 -17.30 -2.38
CA ILE A 159 -26.03 -16.28 -2.26
C ILE A 159 -27.14 -16.56 -3.28
N ASN A 160 -28.37 -16.67 -2.78
CA ASN A 160 -29.54 -17.02 -3.58
C ASN A 160 -30.03 -15.82 -4.40
N THR A 161 -30.14 -14.65 -3.78
CA THR A 161 -30.66 -13.44 -4.41
C THR A 161 -29.64 -12.84 -5.37
N SER A 162 -30.02 -12.64 -6.64
CA SER A 162 -29.13 -12.08 -7.68
C SER A 162 -28.54 -10.73 -7.28
N PHE A 163 -29.34 -9.85 -6.67
CA PHE A 163 -28.91 -8.53 -6.21
C PHE A 163 -27.75 -8.62 -5.20
N HIS A 164 -27.91 -9.42 -4.14
CA HIS A 164 -26.90 -9.61 -3.11
C HIS A 164 -25.66 -10.32 -3.67
N ARG A 165 -25.85 -11.29 -4.57
CA ARG A 165 -24.74 -12.01 -5.20
C ARG A 165 -23.87 -11.10 -6.06
N ASN A 166 -24.50 -10.25 -6.88
CA ASN A 166 -23.77 -9.32 -7.74
C ASN A 166 -23.06 -8.25 -6.91
N LYS A 167 -23.71 -7.74 -5.84
CA LYS A 167 -23.08 -6.80 -4.89
C LYS A 167 -21.87 -7.43 -4.18
N CYS A 168 -21.96 -8.71 -3.81
CA CYS A 168 -20.85 -9.48 -3.25
C CYS A 168 -19.66 -9.53 -4.22
N TYR A 169 -19.89 -9.94 -5.48
CA TYR A 169 -18.83 -9.97 -6.49
C TYR A 169 -18.22 -8.60 -6.73
N LEU A 170 -19.03 -7.55 -6.86
CA LEU A 170 -18.57 -6.17 -7.04
C LEU A 170 -17.60 -5.76 -5.93
N LYS A 171 -17.99 -5.96 -4.66
CA LYS A 171 -17.14 -5.58 -3.53
C LYS A 171 -15.80 -6.31 -3.52
N ILE A 172 -15.81 -7.63 -3.75
CA ILE A 172 -14.57 -8.42 -3.79
C ILE A 172 -13.72 -8.01 -5.00
N ALA A 173 -14.32 -7.79 -6.17
CA ALA A 173 -13.63 -7.33 -7.37
C ALA A 173 -12.90 -6.01 -7.11
N VAL A 174 -13.56 -5.03 -6.49
CA VAL A 174 -12.98 -3.73 -6.17
C VAL A 174 -11.90 -3.84 -5.09
N LYS A 175 -12.13 -4.66 -4.05
CA LYS A 175 -11.16 -4.88 -2.96
C LYS A 175 -9.88 -5.58 -3.45
N THR A 176 -10.02 -6.53 -4.37
CA THR A 176 -8.90 -7.32 -4.92
C THR A 176 -8.32 -6.76 -6.21
N LEU A 177 -8.93 -5.72 -6.77
CA LEU A 177 -8.65 -5.21 -8.11
C LEU A 177 -8.75 -6.29 -9.21
N ASN A 178 -9.58 -7.32 -8.98
CA ASN A 178 -9.73 -8.45 -9.89
C ASN A 178 -10.90 -8.23 -10.87
N MET A 179 -10.55 -7.77 -12.06
CA MET A 179 -11.48 -7.49 -13.15
C MET A 179 -12.32 -8.71 -13.60
N SER A 180 -11.79 -9.93 -13.45
CA SER A 180 -12.52 -11.16 -13.82
C SER A 180 -13.77 -11.38 -12.97
N LEU A 181 -13.80 -10.84 -11.74
CA LEU A 181 -14.96 -10.91 -10.86
C LEU A 181 -16.08 -9.96 -11.29
N CYS A 182 -15.77 -8.84 -11.93
CA CYS A 182 -16.81 -7.99 -12.56
C CYS A 182 -17.55 -8.77 -13.66
N ASN A 183 -16.89 -9.71 -14.34
CA ASN A 183 -17.52 -10.54 -15.38
C ASN A 183 -18.47 -11.60 -14.83
N GLN A 184 -18.43 -11.85 -13.51
CA GLN A 184 -19.37 -12.75 -12.85
C GLN A 184 -20.73 -12.05 -12.58
N ILE A 185 -20.79 -10.73 -12.76
CA ILE A 185 -22.03 -9.95 -12.70
C ILE A 185 -22.68 -10.02 -14.10
N PRO A 186 -23.88 -10.60 -14.24
CA PRO A 186 -24.53 -10.72 -15.55
C PRO A 186 -24.81 -9.33 -16.14
N ASP A 187 -24.38 -9.11 -17.38
CA ASP A 187 -24.63 -7.86 -18.13
C ASP A 187 -26.07 -7.83 -18.62
N LYS A 188 -26.97 -7.52 -17.70
CA LYS A 188 -28.41 -7.31 -17.93
C LYS A 188 -28.77 -5.88 -17.56
N PRO A 189 -29.84 -5.29 -18.14
CA PRO A 189 -30.25 -3.93 -17.84
C PRO A 189 -30.35 -3.62 -16.33
N GLU A 190 -30.87 -4.57 -15.53
CA GLU A 190 -31.00 -4.42 -14.07
C GLU A 190 -29.66 -4.39 -13.31
N ASN A 191 -28.58 -4.91 -13.89
CA ASN A 191 -27.25 -4.97 -13.28
C ASN A 191 -26.23 -4.03 -13.94
N ALA A 192 -26.62 -3.32 -15.00
CA ALA A 192 -25.75 -2.44 -15.76
C ALA A 192 -25.02 -1.43 -14.86
N GLU A 193 -25.70 -0.92 -13.83
CA GLU A 193 -25.11 0.00 -12.87
C GLU A 193 -24.02 -0.67 -12.02
N GLN A 194 -24.23 -1.92 -11.59
CA GLN A 194 -23.25 -2.67 -10.81
C GLN A 194 -21.99 -2.99 -11.64
N VAL A 195 -22.16 -3.37 -12.90
CA VAL A 195 -21.03 -3.58 -13.84
C VAL A 195 -20.25 -2.29 -14.04
N LYS A 196 -20.96 -1.18 -14.30
CA LYS A 196 -20.38 0.15 -14.46
C LYS A 196 -19.54 0.56 -13.25
N ILE A 197 -20.09 0.44 -12.04
CA ILE A 197 -19.39 0.75 -10.79
C ILE A 197 -18.17 -0.16 -10.61
N CYS A 198 -18.32 -1.47 -10.84
CA CYS A 198 -17.23 -2.44 -10.70
C CYS A 198 -16.01 -2.08 -11.56
N VAL A 199 -16.23 -1.89 -12.87
CA VAL A 199 -15.16 -1.56 -13.82
C VAL A 199 -14.56 -0.19 -13.50
N THR A 200 -15.39 0.83 -13.28
CA THR A 200 -14.92 2.20 -13.03
C THR A 200 -14.07 2.27 -11.77
N CYS A 201 -14.45 1.57 -10.71
CA CYS A 201 -13.71 1.56 -9.45
C CYS A 201 -12.34 0.89 -9.56
N ILE A 202 -12.26 -0.23 -10.28
CA ILE A 202 -10.98 -0.90 -10.52
C ILE A 202 -10.09 -0.02 -11.41
N ALA A 203 -10.64 0.50 -12.51
CA ALA A 203 -9.93 1.40 -13.43
C ALA A 203 -9.37 2.64 -12.70
N LYS A 204 -10.18 3.26 -11.84
CA LYS A 204 -9.78 4.42 -11.01
C LYS A 204 -8.67 4.05 -10.02
N LYS A 205 -8.81 2.96 -9.26
CA LYS A 205 -7.79 2.52 -8.28
C LYS A 205 -6.46 2.15 -8.95
N LEU A 206 -6.50 1.65 -10.18
CA LEU A 206 -5.31 1.31 -10.96
C LEU A 206 -4.78 2.45 -11.84
N ALA A 207 -5.50 3.58 -11.92
CA ALA A 207 -5.22 4.68 -12.85
C ALA A 207 -5.06 4.20 -14.32
N GLN A 208 -5.95 3.31 -14.76
CA GLN A 208 -5.92 2.71 -16.11
C GLN A 208 -7.24 2.98 -16.86
N PRO A 209 -7.33 4.11 -17.59
CA PRO A 209 -8.55 4.48 -18.34
C PRO A 209 -8.96 3.46 -19.40
N SER A 210 -8.00 2.75 -20.02
CA SER A 210 -8.29 1.72 -21.04
C SER A 210 -9.19 0.58 -20.52
N MET A 211 -9.24 0.35 -19.21
CA MET A 211 -10.17 -0.61 -18.63
C MET A 211 -11.65 -0.24 -18.84
N CYS A 212 -11.94 1.04 -19.09
CA CYS A 212 -13.29 1.55 -19.31
C CYS A 212 -13.91 1.02 -20.61
N GLU A 213 -13.10 0.64 -21.61
CA GLU A 213 -13.55 0.09 -22.91
C GLU A 213 -14.48 -1.13 -22.74
N ARG A 214 -14.33 -1.86 -21.63
CA ARG A 214 -15.16 -3.03 -21.30
C ARG A 214 -16.64 -2.70 -21.08
N LEU A 215 -16.99 -1.43 -20.91
CA LEU A 215 -18.38 -1.00 -20.72
C LEU A 215 -19.20 -0.98 -22.01
N GLY A 216 -18.55 -1.09 -23.19
CA GLY A 216 -19.19 -1.30 -24.50
C GLY A 216 -20.02 -0.14 -25.06
N ASP A 217 -20.43 0.80 -24.22
CA ASP A 217 -21.24 1.98 -24.57
C ASP A 217 -20.42 3.26 -24.36
N SER A 218 -20.45 4.17 -25.36
CA SER A 218 -19.63 5.38 -25.36
C SER A 218 -19.95 6.32 -24.20
N VAL A 219 -21.21 6.38 -23.74
CA VAL A 219 -21.61 7.21 -22.59
C VAL A 219 -20.99 6.65 -21.31
N ARG A 220 -21.03 5.33 -21.12
CA ARG A 220 -20.42 4.65 -19.95
C ARG A 220 -18.89 4.73 -19.97
N ILE A 221 -18.27 4.59 -21.13
CA ILE A 221 -16.82 4.71 -21.31
C ILE A 221 -16.37 6.12 -20.90
N ASN A 222 -16.97 7.15 -21.50
CA ASN A 222 -16.64 8.54 -21.20
C ASN A 222 -16.84 8.88 -19.71
N PHE A 223 -17.91 8.37 -19.09
CA PHE A 223 -18.14 8.53 -17.65
C PHE A 223 -17.00 7.89 -16.84
N CYS A 224 -16.62 6.66 -17.15
CA CYS A 224 -15.57 5.92 -16.46
C CYS A 224 -14.21 6.63 -16.60
N GLU A 225 -13.82 7.05 -17.80
CA GLU A 225 -12.57 7.76 -18.06
C GLU A 225 -12.50 9.09 -17.30
N ASN A 226 -13.60 9.84 -17.28
CA ASN A 226 -13.71 11.06 -16.49
C ASN A 226 -13.51 10.80 -14.99
N GLN A 227 -14.05 9.69 -14.45
CA GLN A 227 -13.85 9.32 -13.05
C GLN A 227 -12.42 8.86 -12.74
N VAL A 228 -11.75 8.20 -13.68
CA VAL A 228 -10.35 7.78 -13.53
C VAL A 228 -9.42 9.00 -13.50
N ASN A 229 -9.72 10.00 -14.34
CA ASN A 229 -8.90 11.22 -14.47
C ASN A 229 -9.25 12.31 -13.45
N ALA A 230 -10.38 12.20 -12.75
CA ALA A 230 -10.81 13.21 -11.78
C ALA A 230 -9.93 13.22 -10.51
N GLN A 231 -9.30 14.36 -10.22
CA GLN A 231 -8.45 14.57 -9.05
C GLN A 231 -9.24 14.64 -7.73
N TYR A 232 -10.50 15.07 -7.80
CA TYR A 232 -11.44 15.17 -6.68
C TYR A 232 -12.82 14.74 -7.15
N SER A 233 -13.24 13.52 -6.85
CA SER A 233 -14.61 13.08 -7.11
C SER A 233 -15.19 12.35 -5.91
N PHE A 234 -16.52 12.47 -5.79
CA PHE A 234 -17.34 11.70 -4.86
C PHE A 234 -17.00 10.21 -5.03
N ASP A 235 -16.68 9.54 -3.92
CA ASP A 235 -16.26 8.14 -3.98
C ASP A 235 -17.47 7.25 -4.25
N ILE A 236 -17.68 6.93 -5.52
CA ILE A 236 -18.68 5.97 -6.00
C ILE A 236 -18.32 4.53 -5.65
N CYS A 237 -17.09 4.28 -5.17
CA CYS A 237 -16.61 2.94 -4.89
C CYS A 237 -17.01 2.48 -3.49
N PRO A 238 -17.45 1.22 -3.33
CA PRO A 238 -17.63 0.68 -2.00
C PRO A 238 -16.30 0.73 -1.24
N LYS A 239 -16.39 1.13 0.03
CA LYS A 239 -15.27 1.09 0.97
C LYS A 239 -14.91 -0.35 1.32
#